data_AF-A0A945HIE2-F1
#
_entry.id   AF-A0A945HIE2-F1
#
_cell.length_a   1.000
_cell.length_b   1.000
_cell.length_c   1.000
_cell.angle_alpha   90.00
_cell.angle_beta   90.00
_cell.angle_gamma   90.00
#
_symmetry.space_group_name_H-M   'P 1'
#
loop_
_entity.id
_entity.type
_entity.pdbx_description
1 polymer ?
#
loop_
_entity_poly.entity_id
_entity_poly.type
_entity_poly.pdbx_seq_one_letter_code
_entity_poly.pdbx_strand_id
1 'polypeptide(L)'
;MSFSIGIVGLPNVGKSTLFKALTKNPIDIANYPFCTIEPNKGIVEVPDFRLDKLAELSKSAKIIPTVIDFMDIAGLVKGAHKGEGLGNK
;
A
#
# COMPACT_ATOMS: atom_id res chain seq x y z
N MET A 1 -0.83 -12.55 13.22
CA MET A 1 -1.74 -12.26 12.10
C MET A 1 -1.32 -10.91 11.53
N SER A 2 -0.84 -10.84 10.29
CA SER A 2 -0.44 -9.58 9.67
C SER A 2 -1.69 -8.82 9.21
N PHE A 3 -1.93 -7.64 9.78
CA PHE A 3 -3.03 -6.77 9.36
C PHE A 3 -2.64 -6.05 8.07
N SER A 4 -3.37 -6.31 6.99
CA SER A 4 -3.10 -5.74 5.67
C SER A 4 -4.35 -5.12 5.06
N ILE A 5 -4.14 -4.06 4.26
CA ILE A 5 -5.19 -3.29 3.60
C ILE A 5 -4.93 -3.31 2.09
N GLY A 6 -5.89 -3.81 1.33
CA GLY A 6 -5.88 -3.77 -0.13
C GLY A 6 -6.51 -2.48 -0.65
N ILE A 7 -5.80 -1.73 -1.49
CA ILE A 7 -6.38 -0.61 -2.25
C ILE A 7 -6.98 -1.17 -3.53
N VAL A 8 -8.30 -1.02 -3.68
CA VAL A 8 -9.07 -1.46 -4.85
C VAL A 8 -9.72 -0.27 -5.53
N GLY A 9 -9.89 -0.36 -6.86
CA GLY A 9 -10.51 0.69 -7.64
C GLY A 9 -10.61 0.32 -9.12
N LEU A 10 -11.41 1.09 -9.85
CA LEU A 10 -11.47 1.00 -11.31
C LEU A 10 -10.12 1.43 -11.94
N PRO A 11 -9.87 1.08 -13.20
CA PRO A 11 -8.72 1.62 -13.93
C PRO A 11 -8.70 3.15 -13.93
N ASN A 12 -7.50 3.73 -13.84
CA ASN A 12 -7.24 5.18 -13.95
C ASN A 12 -7.88 6.10 -12.88
N VAL A 13 -8.35 5.59 -11.74
CA VAL A 13 -8.90 6.41 -10.64
C VAL A 13 -7.85 7.01 -9.69
N GLY A 14 -6.56 6.89 -10.02
CA GLY A 14 -5.47 7.38 -9.16
C GLY A 14 -5.02 6.41 -8.06
N LYS A 15 -5.42 5.13 -8.12
CA LYS A 15 -5.02 4.08 -7.17
C LYS A 15 -3.50 4.05 -6.90
N SER A 16 -2.70 3.97 -7.96
CA SER A 16 -1.24 3.91 -7.84
C SER A 16 -0.62 5.24 -7.36
N THR A 17 -1.30 6.37 -7.59
CA THR A 17 -0.90 7.67 -7.04
C THR A 17 -1.11 7.71 -5.53
N LEU A 18 -2.27 7.26 -5.04
CA LEU A 18 -2.55 7.15 -3.61
C LEU A 18 -1.59 6.18 -2.92
N PHE A 19 -1.34 5.01 -3.52
CA PHE A 19 -0.41 4.03 -2.97
C PHE A 19 1.01 4.60 -2.79
N LYS A 20 1.51 5.35 -3.79
CA LYS A 20 2.82 6.03 -3.68
C LYS A 20 2.83 7.10 -2.59
N ALA A 21 1.76 7.89 -2.50
CA ALA A 21 1.64 8.92 -1.47
C ALA A 21 1.66 8.31 -0.05
N LEU A 22 0.99 7.18 0.16
CA LEU A 22 0.94 6.49 1.45
C LEU A 22 2.27 5.84 1.82
N THR A 23 2.92 5.18 0.86
CA THR A 23 4.11 4.38 1.12
C THR A 23 5.40 5.20 1.16
N LYS A 24 5.41 6.42 0.60
CA LYS A 24 6.60 7.29 0.43
C LYS A 24 7.82 6.58 -0.18
N ASN A 25 7.65 5.35 -0.65
CA ASN A 25 8.68 4.57 -1.31
C ASN A 25 8.81 5.09 -2.73
N PRO A 26 10.03 5.26 -3.26
CA PRO A 26 10.27 5.38 -4.68
C PRO A 26 9.96 4.01 -5.30
N ILE A 27 8.68 3.69 -5.44
CA ILE A 27 8.25 2.54 -6.22
C ILE A 27 8.52 2.94 -7.65
N ASP A 28 9.49 2.28 -8.28
CA ASP A 28 9.80 2.46 -9.70
C ASP A 28 8.50 2.36 -10.50
N ILE A 29 8.06 3.53 -10.98
CA ILE A 29 6.92 3.64 -11.88
C ILE A 29 7.43 3.26 -13.26
N ALA A 30 7.81 2.00 -13.41
CA ALA A 30 8.20 1.49 -14.70
C ALA A 30 6.92 1.47 -15.54
N ASN A 31 6.85 2.31 -16.58
CA ASN A 31 5.74 2.37 -17.54
C ASN A 31 5.76 1.13 -18.47
N TYR A 32 5.90 -0.07 -17.90
CA TYR A 32 5.78 -1.32 -18.64
C TYR A 32 4.39 -1.90 -18.37
N PRO A 33 3.59 -2.24 -19.38
CA PRO A 33 2.23 -2.74 -19.18
C PRO A 33 2.14 -4.14 -18.54
N PHE A 34 3.22 -4.67 -17.96
CA PHE A 34 3.39 -6.11 -17.65
C PHE A 34 4.32 -6.45 -16.46
N CYS A 35 4.49 -5.61 -15.44
CA CYS A 35 5.07 -6.02 -14.14
C CYS A 35 4.04 -5.68 -13.04
N THR A 36 3.57 -6.58 -12.17
CA THR A 36 4.25 -7.62 -11.39
C THR A 36 3.21 -8.69 -10.98
N ILE A 37 3.60 -9.98 -10.92
CA ILE A 37 2.76 -11.11 -10.45
C ILE A 37 2.50 -11.04 -8.94
N GLU A 38 3.26 -10.23 -8.20
CA GLU A 38 3.05 -9.96 -6.78
C GLU A 38 2.47 -8.54 -6.58
N PRO A 39 1.40 -8.38 -5.77
CA PRO A 39 0.81 -7.07 -5.48
C PRO A 39 1.88 -6.16 -4.87
N ASN A 40 1.97 -4.90 -5.33
CA ASN A 40 2.91 -3.96 -4.74
C ASN A 40 2.58 -3.84 -3.24
N LYS A 41 3.52 -4.23 -2.37
CA LYS A 41 3.38 -4.15 -0.92
C LYS A 41 4.16 -2.97 -0.39
N GLY A 42 3.55 -2.19 0.48
CA GLY A 42 4.21 -1.07 1.15
C GLY A 42 3.85 -1.04 2.63
N ILE A 43 4.83 -0.74 3.47
CA ILE A 43 4.67 -0.67 4.92
C ILE A 43 4.54 0.80 5.29
N VAL A 44 3.51 1.15 6.05
CA VAL A 44 3.26 2.54 6.47
C VAL A 44 3.17 2.58 7.99
N GLU A 45 3.93 3.48 8.60
CA GLU A 45 3.87 3.76 10.04
C GLU A 45 2.59 4.53 10.36
N VAL A 46 1.90 4.12 11.42
CA VAL A 46 0.67 4.81 11.86
C VAL A 46 1.05 6.09 12.59
N PRO A 47 0.61 7.27 12.12
CA PRO A 47 0.89 8.52 12.79
C PRO A 47 0.12 8.61 14.11
N ASP A 48 0.83 8.63 15.24
CA ASP A 48 0.23 8.71 16.58
C ASP A 48 1.03 9.66 17.48
N PHE A 49 0.51 10.89 17.66
CA PHE A 49 1.10 11.92 18.50
C PHE A 49 1.20 11.52 19.99
N ARG A 50 0.46 10.49 20.42
CA ARG A 50 0.51 10.02 21.81
C ARG A 50 1.84 9.32 22.09
N LEU A 51 2.44 8.67 21.09
CA LEU A 51 3.73 8.02 21.23
C LEU A 51 4.83 9.03 21.58
N ASP A 52 4.80 10.21 20.94
CA ASP A 52 5.76 11.28 21.22
C ASP A 52 5.62 11.79 22.66
N LYS A 53 4.40 12.04 23.13
CA LYS A 53 4.13 12.48 24.51
C LYS A 53 4.57 11.44 25.54
N LEU A 54 4.33 10.16 25.28
CA LEU A 54 4.75 9.08 26.17
C LEU A 54 6.27 8.90 26.18
N ALA A 55 6.92 9.07 25.04
CA ALA A 55 8.36 9.01 24.93
C ALA A 55 9.03 10.16 25.71
N GLU A 56 8.47 11.37 25.65
CA GLU A 56 8.93 12.52 26.44
C GLU A 56 8.76 12.28 27.95
N LEU A 57 7.59 11.78 28.37
CA LEU A 57 7.30 11.49 29.78
C LEU A 57 8.20 10.39 30.36
N SER A 58 8.40 9.31 29.59
CA SER A 58 9.19 8.14 30.02
C SER A 58 10.69 8.26 29.76
N LYS A 59 11.12 9.29 29.01
CA LYS A 59 12.50 9.44 28.49
C LYS A 59 12.95 8.22 27.69
N SER A 60 12.07 7.69 26.85
CA SER A 60 12.38 6.51 26.03
C SER A 60 13.52 6.82 25.04
N ALA A 61 14.46 5.89 24.89
CA ALA A 61 15.57 6.01 23.92
C ALA A 61 15.09 5.88 22.47
N LYS A 62 13.93 5.27 22.23
CA LYS A 62 13.37 5.04 20.89
C LYS A 62 11.85 5.06 20.92
N ILE A 63 11.27 5.54 19.82
CA ILE A 63 9.84 5.44 19.52
C ILE A 63 9.67 4.37 18.44
N ILE A 64 8.78 3.41 18.68
CA ILE A 64 8.48 2.33 17.73
C ILE A 64 7.00 2.44 17.39
N PRO A 65 6.65 3.03 16.23
CA PRO A 65 5.26 3.11 15.80
C PRO A 65 4.74 1.73 15.40
N THR A 66 3.41 1.57 15.46
CA THR A 66 2.77 0.43 14.82
C THR A 66 2.77 0.63 13.30
N VAL A 67 2.80 -0.48 12.55
CA VAL A 67 2.88 -0.47 11.09
C VAL A 67 1.66 -1.16 10.48
N ILE A 68 1.25 -0.70 9.30
CA ILE A 68 0.20 -1.30 8.50
C ILE A 68 0.76 -1.67 7.12
N ASP A 69 0.44 -2.89 6.67
CA ASP A 69 0.77 -3.35 5.33
C ASP A 69 -0.30 -2.87 4.35
N PHE A 70 0.08 -2.06 3.36
CA PHE A 70 -0.75 -1.71 2.22
C PHE A 70 -0.40 -2.56 1.01
N MET A 71 -1.42 -3.01 0.29
CA MET A 71 -1.28 -3.80 -0.93
C MET A 71 -2.00 -3.07 -2.08
N ASP A 72 -1.30 -2.83 -3.17
CA ASP A 72 -1.89 -2.30 -4.40
C ASP A 72 -2.47 -3.45 -5.23
N ILE A 73 -3.80 -3.62 -5.18
CA ILE A 73 -4.47 -4.70 -5.91
C ILE A 73 -4.73 -4.22 -7.34
N ALA A 74 -4.48 -5.07 -8.34
CA ALA A 74 -4.78 -4.76 -9.73
C ALA A 74 -6.25 -4.31 -9.89
N GLY A 75 -6.50 -3.35 -10.79
CA GLY A 75 -7.83 -2.77 -10.97
C GLY A 75 -8.89 -3.83 -11.26
N LEU A 76 -10.04 -3.71 -10.59
CA LEU A 76 -11.16 -4.65 -10.80
C LEU A 76 -11.84 -4.32 -12.12
N VAL A 77 -11.52 -5.08 -13.17
CA VAL A 77 -12.20 -4.99 -14.46
C VAL A 77 -13.47 -5.86 -14.40
N LYS A 78 -14.54 -5.40 -15.04
CA LYS A 78 -15.76 -6.18 -15.22
C LYS A 78 -15.39 -7.50 -15.92
N GLY A 79 -15.62 -8.62 -15.25
CA GLY A 79 -15.25 -9.95 -15.77
C GLY A 79 -13.98 -10.57 -15.19
N ALA A 80 -13.31 -9.92 -14.23
CA ALA A 80 -12.08 -10.44 -13.59
C ALA A 80 -12.22 -11.88 -13.02
N HIS A 81 -13.41 -12.24 -12.52
CA HIS A 81 -13.70 -13.60 -12.02
C HIS A 81 -13.80 -14.67 -13.12
N LYS A 82 -13.89 -14.26 -14.39
CA LYS A 82 -13.88 -15.13 -15.58
C LYS A 82 -12.57 -15.05 -16.36
N GLY A 83 -11.58 -14.31 -15.85
CA GLY A 83 -10.33 -14.03 -16.56
C GLY A 83 -10.39 -12.83 -17.51
N GLU A 84 -11.55 -12.20 -17.71
CA GLU A 84 -11.65 -11.01 -18.56
C GLU A 84 -11.10 -9.78 -17.83
N GLY A 85 -10.01 -9.22 -18.37
CA GLY A 85 -9.27 -8.11 -17.76
C GLY A 85 -7.97 -8.52 -17.07
N LEU A 86 -7.73 -9.82 -16.89
CA LEU A 86 -6.38 -10.38 -16.88
C LEU A 86 -6.00 -10.45 -18.36
N GLY A 87 -5.43 -9.37 -18.90
CA GLY A 87 -5.22 -9.21 -20.35
C GLY A 87 -4.71 -10.51 -20.97
N ASN A 88 -5.50 -11.10 -21.89
CA ASN A 88 -5.31 -12.43 -22.46
C ASN A 88 -3.85 -12.92 -22.49
N LYS A 89 -3.44 -13.55 -21.37
CA LYS A 89 -2.66 -14.77 -21.19
C LYS A 89 -2.50 -15.05 -19.70
#